data_AF-J2IMZ9-F1
#
_entry.id   AF-J2IMZ9-F1
#
_cell.length_a   1.000
_cell.length_b   1.000
_cell.length_c   1.000
_cell.angle_alpha   90.00
_cell.angle_beta   90.00
_cell.angle_gamma   90.00
#
_symmetry.space_group_name_H-M   'P 1'
#
loop_
_entity.id
_entity.type
_entity.pdbx_description
1 polymer ?
#
loop_
_entity_poly.entity_id
_entity_poly.type
_entity_poly.pdbx_seq_one_letter_code
_entity_poly.pdbx_strand_id
1 'polypeptide(L)'
;ASRYWLADSYQASFEAGTRPTSFDKDFVRAWVAERCDPYKDEIPEIPVELIQQTSEVYIKAYESITAQHFVPDDSGATPVERIRKSLSAYFS
;
A
#
# COMPACT_ATOMS: atom_id res chain seq x y z
N ALA A 1 1.80 1.71 -12.81
CA ALA A 1 2.02 0.96 -11.55
C ALA A 1 2.00 -0.53 -11.86
N SER A 2 2.96 -1.29 -11.36
CA SER A 2 3.07 -2.73 -11.56
C SER A 2 2.19 -3.50 -10.57
N ARG A 3 1.74 -4.70 -10.95
CA ARG A 3 1.08 -5.65 -10.04
C ARG A 3 2.13 -6.62 -9.52
N TYR A 4 2.17 -6.83 -8.22
CA TYR A 4 3.10 -7.74 -7.57
C TYR A 4 2.30 -8.84 -6.86
N TRP A 5 2.65 -10.09 -7.12
CA TRP A 5 2.01 -11.26 -6.49
C TRP A 5 3.02 -12.07 -5.71
N LEU A 6 2.57 -12.67 -4.60
CA LEU A 6 3.34 -13.67 -3.88
C LEU A 6 3.45 -14.94 -4.74
N ALA A 7 4.68 -15.29 -5.12
CA ALA A 7 4.96 -16.47 -5.92
C ALA A 7 4.37 -17.74 -5.30
N ASP A 8 4.50 -17.90 -3.98
CA ASP A 8 4.04 -19.07 -3.24
C ASP A 8 2.50 -19.23 -3.25
N SER A 9 1.77 -18.12 -3.41
CA SER A 9 0.29 -18.15 -3.49
C SER A 9 -0.22 -18.45 -4.89
N TYR A 10 0.62 -18.27 -5.91
CA TYR A 10 0.18 -18.25 -7.31
C TYR A 10 -0.46 -19.56 -7.74
N GLN A 11 0.21 -20.69 -7.50
CA GLN A 11 -0.23 -22.01 -7.96
C GLN A 11 -1.59 -22.38 -7.38
N ALA A 12 -1.74 -22.26 -6.05
CA ALA A 12 -2.99 -22.57 -5.38
C ALA A 12 -4.15 -21.67 -5.81
N SER A 13 -3.90 -20.36 -5.97
CA SER A 13 -4.92 -19.42 -6.44
C SER A 13 -5.32 -19.69 -7.89
N PHE A 14 -4.36 -20.03 -8.75
CA PHE A 14 -4.61 -20.39 -10.14
C PHE A 14 -5.51 -21.63 -10.26
N GLU A 15 -5.20 -22.69 -9.50
CA GLU A 15 -6.01 -23.91 -9.46
C GLU A 15 -7.42 -23.66 -8.92
N ALA A 16 -7.56 -22.76 -7.94
CA ALA A 16 -8.85 -22.39 -7.37
C ALA A 16 -9.66 -21.37 -8.21
N GLY A 17 -9.10 -20.84 -9.30
CA GLY A 17 -9.72 -19.75 -10.07
C GLY A 17 -9.86 -18.44 -9.29
N THR A 18 -9.03 -18.25 -8.25
CA THR A 18 -9.03 -17.06 -7.39
C THR A 18 -7.83 -16.17 -7.67
N ARG A 19 -7.83 -14.96 -7.13
CA ARG A 19 -6.72 -14.01 -7.31
C ARG A 19 -5.54 -14.38 -6.39
N PRO A 20 -4.30 -14.47 -6.91
CA PRO A 20 -3.11 -14.61 -6.07
C PRO A 20 -2.97 -13.48 -5.06
N THR A 21 -2.33 -13.76 -3.93
CA THR A 21 -2.11 -12.75 -2.90
C THR A 21 -1.24 -11.62 -3.46
N SER A 22 -1.76 -10.39 -3.38
CA SER A 22 -1.20 -9.18 -4.01
C SER A 22 -0.43 -8.33 -3.01
N PHE A 23 0.66 -7.70 -3.45
CA PHE A 23 1.50 -6.76 -2.67
C PHE A 23 1.15 -5.28 -2.91
N ASP A 24 0.02 -4.96 -3.53
CA ASP A 24 -0.29 -3.60 -3.98
C ASP A 24 -1.51 -2.99 -3.29
N LYS A 25 -1.77 -1.70 -3.62
CA LYS A 25 -2.91 -0.90 -3.11
C LYS A 25 -4.27 -1.53 -3.37
N ASP A 26 -4.34 -2.65 -4.09
CA ASP A 26 -5.60 -3.33 -4.35
C ASP A 26 -6.23 -3.87 -3.06
N PHE A 27 -5.47 -4.09 -1.98
CA PHE A 27 -6.06 -4.39 -0.67
C PHE A 27 -6.92 -3.23 -0.12
N VAL A 28 -6.38 -2.01 -0.11
CA VAL A 28 -7.15 -0.82 0.33
C VAL A 28 -8.32 -0.57 -0.61
N ARG A 29 -8.11 -0.71 -1.93
CA ARG A 29 -9.18 -0.54 -2.91
C ARG A 29 -10.30 -1.57 -2.73
N ALA A 30 -9.95 -2.83 -2.45
CA ALA A 30 -10.93 -3.87 -2.16
C ALA A 30 -11.72 -3.52 -0.88
N TRP A 31 -11.05 -3.10 0.19
CA TRP A 31 -11.70 -2.70 1.44
C TRP A 31 -12.70 -1.55 1.23
N VAL A 32 -12.33 -0.54 0.43
CA VAL A 32 -13.22 0.59 0.10
C VAL A 32 -14.38 0.13 -0.78
N ALA A 33 -14.11 -0.64 -1.83
CA ALA A 33 -15.13 -1.11 -2.77
C ALA A 33 -16.18 -2.03 -2.13
N GLU A 34 -15.84 -2.73 -1.05
CA GLU A 34 -16.79 -3.51 -0.24
C GLU A 34 -17.78 -2.64 0.56
N ARG A 35 -17.46 -1.36 0.77
CA ARG A 35 -18.19 -0.47 1.70
C ARG A 35 -18.91 0.67 0.99
N CYS A 36 -18.37 1.18 -0.10
CA CYS A 36 -18.96 2.29 -0.85
C CYS A 36 -18.48 2.32 -2.31
N ASP A 37 -19.18 3.07 -3.17
CA ASP A 37 -18.66 3.47 -4.47
C ASP A 37 -17.74 4.69 -4.29
N PRO A 38 -16.39 4.54 -4.38
CA PRO A 38 -15.46 5.63 -4.09
C PRO A 38 -15.53 6.81 -5.07
N TYR A 39 -16.32 6.69 -6.15
CA TYR A 39 -16.52 7.75 -7.13
C TYR A 39 -17.84 8.51 -6.94
N LYS A 40 -18.72 8.02 -6.07
CA LYS A 40 -20.06 8.61 -5.85
C LYS A 40 -20.36 8.89 -4.38
N ASP A 41 -19.86 8.05 -3.49
CA ASP A 41 -20.17 8.06 -2.07
C ASP A 41 -19.02 8.67 -1.25
N GLU A 42 -19.33 9.13 -0.04
CA GLU A 42 -18.31 9.51 0.92
C GLU A 42 -17.50 8.28 1.36
N ILE A 43 -16.18 8.39 1.28
CA ILE A 43 -15.28 7.33 1.71
C ILE A 43 -15.31 7.28 3.24
N PRO A 44 -15.63 6.12 3.85
CA PRO A 44 -15.63 5.98 5.30
C PRO A 44 -14.21 6.19 5.86
N GLU A 45 -14.13 6.57 7.13
CA GLU A 45 -12.84 6.70 7.81
C GLU A 45 -12.05 5.38 7.70
N ILE A 46 -10.83 5.50 7.19
CA ILE A 46 -9.97 4.34 6.99
C ILE A 46 -9.34 3.97 8.34
N PRO A 47 -9.56 2.75 8.86
CA PRO A 47 -9.01 2.32 10.13
C PRO A 47 -7.48 2.42 10.14
N VAL A 48 -6.92 2.83 11.28
CA VAL A 48 -5.46 2.97 11.46
C VAL A 48 -4.76 1.63 11.21
N GLU A 49 -5.37 0.53 11.61
CA GLU A 49 -4.86 -0.82 11.38
C GLU A 49 -4.73 -1.14 9.89
N LEU A 50 -5.71 -0.72 9.07
CA LEU A 50 -5.66 -0.91 7.62
C LEU A 50 -4.51 -0.12 7.00
N ILE A 51 -4.28 1.11 7.49
CA ILE A 51 -3.17 1.96 7.07
C ILE A 51 -1.83 1.29 7.41
N GLN A 52 -1.68 0.78 8.63
CA GLN A 52 -0.47 0.09 9.09
C GLN A 52 -0.19 -1.17 8.28
N GLN A 53 -1.20 -2.03 8.09
CA GLN A 53 -1.09 -3.23 7.25
C GLN A 53 -0.67 -2.88 5.82
N THR A 54 -1.22 -1.80 5.26
CA THR A 54 -0.84 -1.34 3.92
C THR A 54 0.63 -0.91 3.88
N SER A 55 1.11 -0.18 4.87
CA SER A 55 2.52 0.18 5.01
C SER A 55 3.42 -1.05 5.10
N GLU A 56 3.06 -2.04 5.91
CA GLU A 56 3.82 -3.29 6.06
C GLU A 56 3.95 -4.08 4.76
N VAL A 57 2.89 -4.12 3.94
CA VAL A 57 2.93 -4.78 2.63
C VAL A 57 3.98 -4.12 1.72
N TYR A 58 4.04 -2.79 1.71
CA TYR A 58 5.04 -2.05 0.92
C TYR A 58 6.46 -2.23 1.45
N ILE A 59 6.62 -2.23 2.78
CA ILE A 59 7.91 -2.51 3.42
C ILE A 59 8.39 -3.91 3.00
N LYS A 60 7.56 -4.94 3.18
CA LYS A 60 7.90 -6.31 2.79
C LYS A 60 8.27 -6.43 1.32
N ALA A 61 7.54 -5.76 0.43
CA ALA A 61 7.86 -5.73 -0.99
C ALA A 61 9.23 -5.09 -1.26
N TYR A 62 9.51 -3.93 -0.65
CA TYR A 62 10.82 -3.27 -0.75
C TYR A 62 11.95 -4.19 -0.26
N GLU A 63 11.80 -4.77 0.92
CA GLU A 63 12.83 -5.63 1.53
C GLU A 63 13.05 -6.91 0.71
N SER A 64 11.97 -7.50 0.17
CA SER A 64 12.04 -8.71 -0.67
C SER A 64 12.73 -8.45 -2.01
N ILE A 65 12.51 -7.28 -2.61
CA ILE A 65 13.07 -6.92 -3.92
C ILE A 65 14.53 -6.45 -3.78
N THR A 66 14.81 -5.65 -2.75
CA THR A 66 16.12 -4.99 -2.61
C THR A 66 17.09 -5.74 -1.71
N ALA A 67 16.60 -6.71 -0.92
CA ALA A 67 17.34 -7.36 0.17
C ALA A 67 17.91 -6.37 1.21
N GLN A 68 17.36 -5.15 1.30
CA GLN A 68 17.72 -4.14 2.28
C GLN A 68 16.62 -4.01 3.32
N HIS A 69 16.98 -3.74 4.57
CA HIS A 69 16.00 -3.45 5.62
C HIS A 69 15.41 -2.06 5.42
N PHE A 70 14.09 -1.95 5.51
CA PHE A 70 13.45 -0.64 5.47
C PHE A 70 13.66 0.10 6.79
N VAL A 71 14.21 1.31 6.71
CA VAL A 71 14.34 2.20 7.88
C VAL A 71 13.40 3.39 7.67
N PRO A 72 12.36 3.57 8.51
CA PRO A 72 11.50 4.73 8.41
C PRO A 72 12.30 6.01 8.71
N ASP A 73 12.05 7.05 7.91
CA ASP A 73 12.50 8.39 8.25
C ASP A 73 11.49 9.00 9.22
N ASP A 74 11.81 9.02 10.50
CA ASP A 74 10.99 9.62 11.55
C ASP A 74 11.34 11.09 11.83
N SER A 75 12.07 11.75 10.92
CA SER A 75 12.32 13.18 11.03
C SER A 75 11.06 14.01 10.75
N GLY A 76 10.98 15.21 11.35
CA GLY A 76 9.79 16.07 11.22
C GLY A 76 8.54 15.53 11.94
N ALA A 77 7.42 16.28 11.90
CA ALA A 77 6.24 15.88 12.66
C ALA A 77 5.32 14.92 11.88
N THR A 78 5.29 14.99 10.54
CA THR A 78 4.48 14.07 9.71
C THR A 78 5.15 13.71 8.37
N PRO A 79 4.79 12.56 7.75
CA PRO A 79 5.22 12.25 6.38
C PRO A 79 4.85 13.32 5.36
N VAL A 80 3.69 13.96 5.51
CA VAL A 80 3.21 15.03 4.61
C VAL A 80 4.13 16.25 4.67
N GLU A 81 4.53 16.65 5.87
CA GLU A 81 5.46 17.77 6.06
C GLU A 81 6.84 17.47 5.47
N ARG A 82 7.36 16.26 5.69
CA ARG A 82 8.63 15.83 5.07
C ARG A 82 8.56 15.90 3.56
N ILE A 83 7.50 15.36 2.95
CA ILE A 83 7.30 15.39 1.49
C ILE A 83 7.26 16.84 1.00
N ARG A 84 6.50 17.73 1.66
CA ARG A 84 6.43 19.15 1.31
C ARG A 84 7.78 19.84 1.42
N LYS A 85 8.54 19.57 2.49
CA LYS A 85 9.89 20.13 2.70
C LYS A 85 10.85 19.67 1.59
N SER A 86 10.88 18.38 1.26
CA SER A 86 11.73 17.84 0.20
C SER A 86 11.40 18.41 -1.18
N LEU A 87 10.14 18.82 -1.38
CA LEU A 87 9.67 19.39 -2.64
C LEU A 87 9.66 20.94 -2.63
N SER A 88 10.07 21.60 -1.55
CA SER A 88 9.91 23.06 -1.42
C SER A 88 10.64 23.86 -2.50
N ALA A 89 11.72 23.31 -3.06
CA ALA A 89 12.46 23.93 -4.17
C ALA A 89 11.66 23.95 -5.50
N TYR A 90 10.58 23.18 -5.61
CA TYR A 90 9.75 23.05 -6.80
C TYR A 90 8.37 23.72 -6.68
N PHE A 91 8.00 24.16 -5.48
CA PHE A 91 6.79 24.94 -5.23
C PHE A 91 7.17 26.43 -5.16
N SER A 92 7.37 27.02 -6.34
CA SER A 92 7.47 28.47 -6.54
C SER A 92 6.09 29.08 -6.76
#